data_AF-A0AB33AR76-F1
#
_entry.id   AF-A0AB33AR76-F1
#
_cell.length_a   1.000
_cell.length_b   1.000
_cell.length_c   1.000
_cell.angle_alpha   90.00
_cell.angle_beta   90.00
_cell.angle_gamma   90.00
#
_symmetry.space_group_name_H-M   'P 1'
#
loop_
_entity.id
_entity.type
_entity.pdbx_description
1 polymer ?
#
loop_
_entity_poly.entity_id
_entity_poly.type
_entity_poly.pdbx_seq_one_letter_code
_entity_poly.pdbx_strand_id
1 'polypeptide(L)' 'MNHMDKVCIILGVDLFEKFNIIKERPNIFQKNIRNPYYFTDEGLMNSFGVLDNQFLADLLVGSLKLEKVNR' A
#
# COMPACT_ATOMS: atom_id res chain seq x y z
N MET A 1 18.27 8.95 3.55
CA MET A 1 16.86 8.87 3.13
C MET A 1 16.82 8.05 1.85
N ASN A 2 16.37 6.81 1.96
CA ASN A 2 16.19 5.91 0.81
C ASN A 2 14.97 6.35 -0.01
N HIS A 3 14.73 5.71 -1.16
CA HIS A 3 13.60 6.07 -2.02
C HIS A 3 12.25 5.80 -1.34
N MET A 4 12.15 4.75 -0.53
CA MET A 4 10.93 4.34 0.15
C MET A 4 10.55 5.27 1.31
N ASP A 5 11.51 5.90 1.97
CA ASP A 5 11.27 6.93 2.98
C ASP A 5 10.43 8.09 2.40
N LYS A 6 10.72 8.50 1.15
CA LYS A 6 9.96 9.55 0.47
C LYS A 6 8.54 9.11 0.13
N VAL A 7 8.38 7.85 -0.31
CA VAL A 7 7.07 7.25 -0.61
C VAL A 7 6.21 7.18 0.66
N CYS A 8 6.81 6.72 1.76
CA CYS A 8 6.21 6.65 3.09
C CYS A 8 5.71 8.03 3.55
N ILE A 9 6.55 9.08 3.43
CA ILE A 9 6.18 10.47 3.76
C ILE A 9 4.98 10.95 2.92
N ILE A 10 4.99 10.70 1.60
CA ILE A 10 3.90 11.12 0.70
C ILE A 10 2.58 10.41 1.07
N LEU A 11 2.65 9.13 1.42
CA LEU A 11 1.48 8.32 1.74
C LEU A 11 1.09 8.37 3.22
N GLY A 12 1.83 9.11 4.05
CA GLY A 12 1.55 9.30 5.47
C GLY A 12 1.64 8.02 6.30
N VAL A 13 2.54 7.10 5.96
CA VAL A 13 2.78 5.85 6.68
C VAL A 13 4.26 5.68 7.00
N ASP A 14 4.57 4.90 8.03
CA ASP A 14 5.94 4.53 8.37
C ASP A 14 6.39 3.24 7.67
N LEU A 15 7.70 3.05 7.52
CA LEU A 15 8.25 1.75 7.12
C LEU A 15 7.81 0.66 8.11
N PHE A 16 7.49 -0.52 7.58
CA PHE A 16 6.96 -1.67 8.32
C PHE A 16 5.61 -1.44 9.03
N GLU A 17 4.99 -0.25 8.91
CA GLU A 17 3.60 -0.01 9.32
C GLU A 17 2.68 -0.82 8.40
N LYS A 18 1.82 -1.64 9.00
CA LYS A 18 0.87 -2.46 8.25
C LYS A 18 -0.37 -1.65 7.88
N PHE A 19 -0.80 -1.77 6.64
CA PHE A 19 -1.98 -1.12 6.10
C PHE A 19 -2.71 -2.00 5.09
N ASN A 20 -4.00 -1.76 4.92
CA ASN A 20 -4.77 -2.36 3.84
C ASN A 20 -4.69 -1.49 2.58
N ILE A 21 -4.91 -2.11 1.42
CA ILE A 21 -5.05 -1.40 0.15
C ILE A 21 -6.48 -1.59 -0.38
N ILE A 22 -7.13 -0.49 -0.75
CA ILE A 22 -8.48 -0.47 -1.27
C ILE A 22 -8.44 0.00 -2.72
N LYS A 23 -9.15 -0.72 -3.60
CA LYS A 23 -9.31 -0.34 -5.00
C LYS A 23 -10.61 0.45 -5.17
N GLU A 24 -10.49 1.76 -5.37
CA GLU A 24 -11.65 2.56 -5.73
C GLU A 24 -12.00 2.32 -7.20
N ARG A 25 -13.01 1.47 -7.43
CA ARG A 25 -13.75 1.47 -8.71
C ARG A 25 -15.19 1.87 -8.47
N PRO A 26 -15.77 2.68 -9.37
CA PRO A 26 -17.01 3.39 -9.10
C PRO A 26 -18.29 2.54 -9.13
N ASN A 27 -18.30 1.26 -9.54
CA ASN A 27 -19.60 0.66 -9.91
C ASN A 27 -19.86 -0.84 -9.75
N ILE A 28 -19.01 -1.65 -9.12
CA ILE A 28 -19.33 -3.08 -8.97
C ILE A 28 -18.77 -3.58 -7.63
N PHE A 29 -19.65 -4.08 -6.76
CA PHE A 29 -19.39 -4.86 -5.53
C PHE A 29 -17.90 -5.12 -5.28
N GLN A 30 -17.27 -4.25 -4.49
CA GLN A 30 -15.82 -4.24 -4.30
C GLN A 30 -15.36 -5.47 -3.51
N LYS A 31 -14.48 -6.28 -4.11
CA LYS A 31 -13.50 -7.05 -3.34
C LYS A 31 -12.51 -6.04 -2.77
N ASN A 32 -12.73 -5.60 -1.53
CA ASN A 32 -11.67 -4.93 -0.79
C ASN A 32 -10.51 -5.92 -0.70
N ILE A 33 -9.35 -5.58 -1.29
CA ILE A 33 -8.13 -6.37 -1.11
C ILE A 33 -7.59 -6.00 0.27
N ARG A 34 -8.30 -6.46 1.32
CA ARG A 34 -7.85 -6.33 2.71
C ARG A 34 -6.78 -7.37 2.97
N ASN A 35 -5.61 -7.13 2.41
CA ASN A 35 -4.40 -7.83 2.77
C ASN A 35 -3.48 -6.80 3.44
N PRO A 36 -2.98 -7.03 4.66
CA PRO A 36 -2.01 -6.12 5.24
C PRO A 36 -0.74 -6.11 4.41
N TYR A 37 -0.46 -4.97 3.79
CA TYR A 37 0.79 -4.62 3.15
C TYR A 37 1.62 -3.73 4.09
N TYR A 38 2.89 -3.59 3.78
CA TYR A 38 3.78 -2.64 4.45
C TYR A 38 4.91 -2.26 3.48
N PHE A 39 5.51 -1.09 3.71
CA PHE A 39 6.69 -0.69 2.97
C PHE A 39 7.96 -1.21 3.66
N THR A 40 8.88 -1.75 2.88
CA THR A 40 10.26 -2.04 3.26
C THR A 40 11.20 -1.03 2.57
N ASP A 41 12.50 -1.16 2.80
CA ASP A 41 13.53 -0.47 2.03
C ASP A 41 13.56 -0.87 0.55
N GLU A 42 13.14 -2.10 0.23
CA GLU A 42 13.06 -2.63 -1.14
C GLU A 42 11.79 -2.22 -1.88
N GLY A 43 10.65 -2.06 -1.20
CA GLY A 43 9.39 -1.73 -1.87
C GLY A 43 8.13 -2.00 -1.06
N LEU A 44 7.01 -2.17 -1.76
CA LEU A 44 5.74 -2.59 -1.16
C LEU A 44 5.74 -4.12 -1.02
N MET A 45 5.53 -4.61 0.20
CA MET A 45 5.50 -6.04 0.49
C MET A 45 4.13 -6.46 1.02
N ASN A 46 3.65 -7.62 0.56
CA ASN A 46 2.39 -8.20 1.06
C ASN A 46 2.61 -9.03 2.34
N SER A 47 1.52 -9.52 2.93
CA SER A 47 1.55 -10.35 4.14
C SER A 47 2.32 -11.67 4.01
N PHE A 48 2.58 -12.13 2.79
CA PHE A 48 3.35 -13.34 2.50
C PHE A 48 4.84 -13.06 2.24
N GLY A 49 5.29 -11.81 2.36
CA GLY A 49 6.70 -11.44 2.13
C GLY A 49 7.08 -11.28 0.66
N VAL A 50 6.10 -11.12 -0.23
CA VAL A 50 6.34 -10.94 -1.68
C VAL A 50 6.23 -9.47 -2.05
N LEU A 51 7.20 -8.97 -2.82
CA LEU A 51 7.18 -7.63 -3.38
C LEU A 51 6.07 -7.48 -4.42
N ASP A 52 5.25 -6.45 -4.28
CA ASP A 52 4.10 -6.16 -5.14
C ASP A 52 4.28 -4.82 -5.87
N ASN A 53 5.16 -4.84 -6.86
CA ASN A 53 5.53 -3.66 -7.64
C ASN A 53 4.36 -3.07 -8.43
N GLN A 54 3.38 -3.90 -8.81
CA GLN A 54 2.18 -3.42 -9.50
C GLN A 54 1.31 -2.57 -8.57
N PHE A 55 1.09 -3.03 -7.33
CA PHE A 55 0.30 -2.27 -6.35
C PHE A 55 1.02 -0.99 -5.92
N LEU A 56 2.35 -1.00 -5.83
CA LEU A 56 3.13 0.21 -5.58
C LEU A 56 2.90 1.25 -6.70
N ALA A 57 3.00 0.85 -7.97
CA ALA A 57 2.75 1.75 -9.09
C ALA A 57 1.30 2.28 -9.08
N ASP A 58 0.33 1.40 -8.83
CA ASP A 58 -1.09 1.74 -8.76
C ASP A 58 -1.40 2.71 -7.60
N LEU A 59 -0.73 2.59 -6.45
CA LEU A 59 -0.80 3.54 -5.32
C LEU A 59 -0.22 4.91 -5.69
N LEU A 60 0.94 4.94 -6.35
CA LEU A 60 1.62 6.19 -6.75
C LEU A 60 0.82 6.97 -7.80
N VAL A 61 0.09 6.29 -8.66
CA VAL A 61 -0.82 6.90 -9.67
C VAL A 61 -2.19 7.26 -9.07
N GLY A 62 -2.46 6.88 -7.81
CA GLY A 62 -3.71 7.21 -7.11
C GLY A 62 -4.91 6.34 -7.49
N SER A 63 -4.68 5.22 -8.16
CA SER A 63 -5.74 4.25 -8.52
C SER A 63 -6.11 3.30 -7.37
N LEU A 64 -5.26 3.27 -6.34
CA LEU A 64 -5.47 2.57 -5.08
C LEU A 64 -5.39 3.57 -3.92
N LYS A 65 -6.14 3.29 -2.87
CA LYS A 65 -6.08 4.01 -1.60
C LYS A 65 -5.58 3.12 -0.49
N LEU A 66 -4.98 3.75 0.50
CA LEU A 66 -4.37 3.10 1.63
C LEU A 66 -5.31 3.29 2.84
N GLU A 67 -5.65 2.20 3.51
CA GLU A 67 -6.47 2.20 4.73
C GLU A 67 -5.59 1.70 5.88
N LYS A 68 -5.25 2.59 6.81
CA LYS A 68 -4.47 2.20 7.99
C LYS A 68 -5.24 1.19 8.82
N VAL A 69 -4.54 0.18 9.32
CA VAL A 69 -5.13 -0.74 10.29
C VAL A 69 -5.21 0.02 11.61
N ASN A 70 -6.39 0.56 11.92
CA ASN A 70 -6.62 1.23 13.21
C ASN A 70 -6.19 0.29 14.35
N ARG A 71 -5.30 0.78 15.22
CA ARG A 71 -5.00 0.14 16.51
C ARG A 71 -6.12 0.44 17.50
#